data_AF-A4FNU4-F1
#
_entry.id   AF-A4FNU4-F1
#
_cell.length_a   1.000
_cell.length_b   1.000
_cell.length_c   1.000
_cell.angle_alpha   90.00
_cell.angle_beta   90.00
_cell.angle_gamma   90.00
#
_symmetry.space_group_name_H-M   'P 1'
#
loop_
_entity.id
_entity.type
_entity.pdbx_description
1 polymer ?
#
loop_
_entity_poly.entity_id
_entity_poly.type
_entity_poly.pdbx_seq_one_letter_code
_entity_poly.pdbx_strand_id
1 'polypeptide(L)'
;MAGIPWEIVFAVLGVVVPIVAALYEFVVVGRKRLGYRVQMDTTATDAVSSNHSGALQELRLGENGERLSAPSFVLLRIENTGATPIDTSDYAVLDDDKVGIRIRFPGRRVAGMVVTELSDDFLRPAFGADSGLSVRDDVIELPKVPLNRTAHYKVLAALDAAGGTPENFEDPEIVGGIKGGVGRGGIHETRSQTGTPRKALALIGFLVLLIIAQAAVSLGSGSAPLDCATGRLRVLGSTAFAPVLKEAPTPTAAPVPAPRSPSAPRGAPAGCRARPGRPRVTRTAGVLRRGEGRGLPAVAAAPYRLLAVHSRGQP
;
A
#
# COMPACT_ATOMS: atom_id res chain seq x y z
N MET A 1 35.24 15.96 -0.81
CA MET A 1 33.99 15.18 -1.02
C MET A 1 33.07 16.08 -1.83
N ALA A 2 32.84 15.74 -3.10
CA ALA A 2 31.96 16.54 -3.97
C ALA A 2 30.55 16.54 -3.37
N GLY A 3 30.03 17.73 -3.07
CA GLY A 3 28.72 17.89 -2.43
C GLY A 3 27.63 17.41 -3.37
N ILE A 4 26.92 16.34 -2.96
CA ILE A 4 25.71 15.91 -3.63
C ILE A 4 24.71 17.06 -3.49
N PRO A 5 24.11 17.54 -4.59
CA PRO A 5 23.17 18.64 -4.48
C PRO A 5 21.90 18.21 -3.72
N TRP A 6 21.53 18.98 -2.69
CA TRP A 6 20.16 19.46 -2.47
C TRP A 6 19.04 18.53 -2.95
N GLU A 7 18.61 18.85 -4.15
CA GLU A 7 17.54 18.25 -4.93
C GLU A 7 17.66 16.73 -5.07
N ILE A 8 18.86 16.19 -5.28
CA ILE A 8 19.08 14.75 -5.43
C ILE A 8 18.86 14.05 -4.10
N VAL A 9 19.32 14.64 -2.99
CA VAL A 9 19.14 14.04 -1.66
C VAL A 9 17.66 13.95 -1.30
N PHE A 10 16.89 15.01 -1.52
CA PHE A 10 15.44 15.00 -1.25
C PHE A 10 14.67 14.08 -2.18
N ALA A 11 15.04 14.01 -3.47
CA ALA A 11 14.44 13.08 -4.41
C ALA A 11 14.68 11.62 -3.99
N VAL A 12 15.90 11.28 -3.61
CA VAL A 12 16.25 9.93 -3.13
C VAL A 12 15.49 9.60 -1.85
N LEU A 13 15.43 10.49 -0.86
CA LEU A 13 14.69 10.27 0.38
C LEU A 13 13.19 10.08 0.12
N GLY A 14 12.60 10.87 -0.78
CA GLY A 14 11.18 10.76 -1.14
C GLY A 14 10.80 9.44 -1.79
N VAL A 15 11.77 8.73 -2.39
CA VAL A 15 11.54 7.40 -3.00
C VAL A 15 11.91 6.29 -2.03
N VAL A 16 13.10 6.35 -1.42
CA VAL A 16 13.63 5.26 -0.59
C VAL A 16 12.82 5.09 0.69
N VAL A 17 12.44 6.18 1.36
CA VAL A 17 11.74 6.10 2.66
C VAL A 17 10.37 5.40 2.51
N PRO A 18 9.50 5.77 1.56
CA PRO A 18 8.24 5.04 1.36
C PRO A 18 8.45 3.57 0.96
N ILE A 19 9.45 3.26 0.13
CA ILE A 19 9.77 1.86 -0.23
C ILE A 19 10.18 1.06 0.99
N VAL A 20 11.11 1.57 1.80
CA VAL A 20 11.56 0.90 3.03
C VAL A 20 10.43 0.77 4.04
N ALA A 21 9.61 1.82 4.21
CA ALA A 21 8.45 1.77 5.11
C ALA A 21 7.42 0.73 4.65
N ALA A 22 7.15 0.65 3.35
CA ALA A 22 6.26 -0.36 2.78
C ALA A 22 6.85 -1.76 2.97
N LEU A 23 8.11 -1.98 2.62
CA LEU A 23 8.78 -3.26 2.81
C LEU A 23 8.78 -3.68 4.28
N TYR A 24 9.03 -2.76 5.21
CA TYR A 24 8.98 -3.07 6.65
C TYR A 24 7.56 -3.45 7.09
N GLU A 25 6.53 -2.68 6.70
CA GLU A 25 5.15 -2.99 7.09
C GLU A 25 4.68 -4.31 6.47
N PHE A 26 5.00 -4.61 5.21
CA PHE A 26 4.55 -5.83 4.53
C PHE A 26 5.38 -7.07 4.88
N VAL A 27 6.72 -6.95 4.90
CA VAL A 27 7.64 -8.07 5.07
C VAL A 27 7.89 -8.37 6.55
N VAL A 28 7.81 -7.40 7.46
CA VAL A 28 8.08 -7.64 8.90
C VAL A 28 6.79 -7.59 9.70
N VAL A 29 5.99 -6.54 9.52
CA VAL A 29 4.81 -6.25 10.37
C VAL A 29 3.50 -6.82 9.80
N GLY A 30 3.51 -7.41 8.61
CA GLY A 30 2.32 -7.87 7.89
C GLY A 30 2.19 -9.39 7.84
N ARG A 31 3.17 -10.14 8.34
CA ARG A 31 3.29 -11.58 8.07
C ARG A 31 2.19 -12.39 8.76
N LYS A 32 2.29 -12.62 10.07
CA LYS A 32 1.36 -13.48 10.81
C LYS A 32 0.42 -12.63 11.67
N ARG A 33 -0.87 -12.64 11.33
CA ARG A 33 -1.92 -11.94 12.08
C ARG A 33 -3.17 -12.80 12.14
N LEU A 34 -3.61 -13.10 13.36
CA LEU A 34 -4.86 -13.77 13.61
C LEU A 34 -5.88 -12.74 14.10
N GLY A 35 -7.01 -12.67 13.41
CA GLY A 35 -8.10 -11.77 13.69
C GLY A 35 -9.34 -12.52 14.15
N TYR A 36 -10.19 -11.85 14.93
CA TYR A 36 -11.54 -12.31 15.21
C TYR A 36 -12.57 -11.22 14.98
N ARG A 37 -13.81 -11.62 14.70
CA ARG A 37 -14.96 -10.73 14.61
C ARG A 37 -16.18 -11.37 15.24
N VAL A 38 -16.85 -10.62 16.12
CA VAL A 38 -18.18 -10.98 16.62
C VAL A 38 -19.19 -10.53 15.57
N GLN A 39 -19.82 -11.48 14.88
CA GLN A 39 -20.79 -11.20 13.82
C GLN A 39 -22.23 -11.14 14.35
N MET A 40 -22.51 -11.87 15.42
CA MET A 40 -23.80 -11.89 16.11
C MET A 40 -23.49 -12.04 17.60
N ASP A 41 -24.03 -11.16 18.43
CA ASP A 41 -24.22 -11.39 19.86
C ASP A 41 -25.62 -10.88 20.16
N THR A 42 -26.60 -11.79 20.16
CA THR A 42 -28.01 -11.43 20.30
C THR A 42 -28.73 -12.39 21.23
N THR A 43 -29.65 -11.84 22.01
CA THR A 43 -30.55 -12.60 22.87
C THR A 43 -31.64 -13.26 22.02
N ALA A 44 -32.13 -14.43 22.45
CA ALA A 44 -33.00 -15.27 21.64
C ALA A 44 -34.31 -14.61 21.15
N THR A 45 -34.75 -13.50 21.75
CA THR A 45 -35.92 -12.72 21.31
C THR A 45 -35.76 -12.19 19.87
N ASP A 46 -34.54 -11.85 19.44
CA ASP A 46 -34.26 -11.26 18.12
C ASP A 46 -33.68 -12.27 17.09
N ALA A 47 -33.24 -13.45 17.55
CA ALA A 47 -32.56 -14.46 16.72
C ALA A 47 -33.49 -15.22 15.73
N VAL A 48 -34.81 -14.96 15.76
CA VAL A 48 -35.83 -15.68 14.98
C VAL A 48 -35.72 -15.43 13.45
N SER A 49 -34.89 -14.48 13.01
CA SER A 49 -34.87 -14.00 11.62
C SER A 49 -33.68 -14.48 10.77
N SER A 50 -32.86 -15.45 11.22
CA SER A 50 -31.65 -15.86 10.48
C SER A 50 -31.70 -17.29 9.91
N ASN A 51 -31.15 -17.47 8.70
CA ASN A 51 -31.12 -18.70 7.88
C ASN A 51 -30.42 -19.94 8.50
N HIS A 52 -30.12 -19.93 9.81
CA HIS A 52 -29.41 -21.02 10.52
C HIS A 52 -30.36 -21.85 11.41
N SER A 53 -31.64 -21.93 11.06
CA SER A 53 -32.71 -22.48 11.90
C SER A 53 -32.45 -23.90 12.38
N GLY A 54 -31.82 -24.78 11.58
CA GLY A 54 -31.50 -26.15 11.98
C GLY A 54 -30.47 -26.24 13.10
N ALA A 55 -29.28 -25.64 12.92
CA ALA A 55 -28.22 -25.64 13.91
C ALA A 55 -28.59 -24.86 15.18
N LEU A 56 -29.35 -23.76 15.04
CA LEU A 56 -29.89 -23.01 16.17
C LEU A 56 -30.90 -23.82 17.00
N GLN A 57 -31.66 -24.71 16.37
CA GLN A 57 -32.67 -25.52 17.05
C GLN A 57 -32.05 -26.65 17.87
N GLU A 58 -30.97 -27.25 17.37
CA GLU A 58 -30.16 -28.24 18.11
C GLU A 58 -29.47 -27.58 19.31
N LEU A 59 -28.97 -26.36 19.17
CA LEU A 59 -28.29 -25.61 20.24
C LEU A 59 -29.22 -25.02 21.32
N ARG A 60 -30.55 -24.95 21.08
CA ARG A 60 -31.54 -24.50 22.08
C ARG A 60 -31.80 -25.52 23.17
N LEU A 61 -31.46 -26.77 22.88
CA LEU A 61 -31.37 -27.84 23.84
C LEU A 61 -29.88 -27.89 24.18
N GLY A 62 -29.50 -27.63 25.43
CA GLY A 62 -28.10 -27.81 25.84
C GLY A 62 -27.62 -29.23 25.53
N GLU A 63 -26.32 -29.52 25.63
CA GLU A 63 -25.79 -30.87 25.34
C GLU A 63 -26.55 -32.02 26.03
N ASN A 64 -27.22 -31.75 27.15
CA ASN A 64 -28.02 -32.71 27.93
C ASN A 64 -29.54 -32.70 27.61
N GLY A 65 -29.99 -31.98 26.58
CA GLY A 65 -31.42 -31.84 26.24
C GLY A 65 -32.18 -30.84 27.11
N GLU A 66 -31.50 -30.09 27.98
CA GLU A 66 -32.11 -29.11 28.87
C GLU A 66 -32.41 -27.81 28.13
N ARG A 67 -33.57 -27.20 28.41
CA ARG A 67 -33.97 -25.94 27.79
C ARG A 67 -33.24 -24.77 28.46
N LEU A 68 -32.53 -23.98 27.66
CA LEU A 68 -31.78 -22.81 28.14
C LEU A 68 -32.73 -21.78 28.77
N SER A 69 -32.32 -21.24 29.91
CA SER A 69 -33.14 -20.33 30.72
C SER A 69 -33.20 -18.92 30.12
N ALA A 70 -32.06 -18.41 29.63
CA ALA A 70 -31.93 -17.13 28.94
C ALA A 70 -30.92 -17.26 27.78
N PRO A 71 -31.32 -17.86 26.65
CA PRO A 71 -30.39 -18.13 25.56
C PRO A 71 -29.88 -16.87 24.86
N SER A 72 -28.56 -16.79 24.71
CA SER A 72 -27.84 -15.83 23.87
C SER A 72 -27.01 -16.59 22.83
N PHE A 73 -26.91 -16.05 21.62
CA PHE A 73 -26.15 -16.68 20.54
C PHE A 73 -25.01 -15.78 20.11
N VAL A 74 -23.80 -16.34 20.07
CA VAL A 74 -22.59 -15.63 19.62
C VAL A 74 -21.99 -16.32 18.41
N LEU A 75 -21.89 -15.59 17.29
CA LEU A 75 -21.22 -16.04 16.07
C LEU A 75 -19.84 -15.36 15.96
N LEU A 76 -18.79 -16.15 16.14
CA LEU A 76 -17.40 -15.71 16.06
C LEU A 76 -16.79 -16.17 14.74
N ARG A 77 -16.23 -15.24 13.98
CA ARG A 77 -15.39 -15.52 12.82
C ARG A 77 -13.93 -15.39 13.23
N ILE A 78 -13.16 -16.46 13.09
CA ILE A 78 -11.71 -16.46 13.27
C ILE A 78 -11.06 -16.47 11.89
N GLU A 79 -10.11 -15.58 11.63
CA GLU A 79 -9.53 -15.40 10.30
C GLU A 79 -8.05 -15.03 10.31
N ASN A 80 -7.30 -15.52 9.31
CA ASN A 80 -5.94 -15.05 9.06
C ASN A 80 -5.99 -13.74 8.25
N THR A 81 -5.72 -12.62 8.93
CA THR A 81 -5.63 -11.28 8.33
C THR A 81 -4.21 -10.93 7.88
N GLY A 82 -3.25 -11.82 8.14
CA GLY A 82 -1.85 -11.67 7.75
C GLY A 82 -1.59 -12.02 6.29
N ALA A 83 -0.37 -11.70 5.84
CA ALA A 83 0.13 -12.03 4.51
C ALA A 83 0.71 -13.45 4.41
N THR A 84 1.05 -14.08 5.53
CA THR A 84 1.63 -15.44 5.56
C THR A 84 0.67 -16.45 6.17
N PRO A 85 0.75 -17.73 5.79
CA PRO A 85 0.00 -18.79 6.45
C PRO A 85 0.36 -18.89 7.93
N ILE A 86 -0.59 -19.42 8.70
CA ILE A 86 -0.44 -19.77 10.11
C ILE A 86 -0.51 -21.29 10.18
N ASP A 87 0.52 -21.91 10.72
CA ASP A 87 0.59 -23.35 10.94
C ASP A 87 0.28 -23.71 12.40
N THR A 88 0.07 -24.99 12.69
CA THR A 88 -0.24 -25.46 14.05
C THR A 88 0.90 -25.17 15.04
N SER A 89 2.15 -25.19 14.59
CA SER A 89 3.33 -24.84 15.39
C SER A 89 3.44 -23.35 15.72
N ASP A 90 2.71 -22.50 14.99
CA ASP A 90 2.75 -21.05 15.18
C ASP A 90 1.93 -20.59 16.36
N TYR A 91 1.03 -21.40 16.90
CA TYR A 91 0.29 -21.04 18.10
C TYR A 91 1.24 -20.95 19.29
N ALA A 92 1.11 -19.87 20.07
CA ALA A 92 1.95 -19.56 21.23
C ALA A 92 1.50 -20.34 22.47
N VAL A 93 1.40 -21.66 22.32
CA VAL A 93 1.10 -22.64 23.35
C VAL A 93 2.19 -23.71 23.33
N LEU A 94 2.19 -24.61 24.32
CA LEU A 94 3.10 -25.76 24.31
C LEU A 94 2.82 -26.63 23.08
N ASP A 95 3.85 -27.28 22.56
CA ASP A 95 3.72 -28.04 21.31
C ASP A 95 2.76 -29.24 21.48
N ASP A 96 2.73 -29.85 22.67
CA ASP A 96 1.82 -30.94 23.04
C ASP A 96 0.37 -30.50 23.32
N ASP A 97 0.12 -29.21 23.57
CA ASP A 97 -1.24 -28.69 23.78
C ASP A 97 -1.99 -28.70 22.44
N LYS A 98 -3.18 -29.27 22.39
CA LYS A 98 -4.00 -29.26 21.17
C LYS A 98 -4.82 -27.97 21.03
N VAL A 99 -5.02 -27.26 22.13
CA VAL A 99 -5.80 -26.01 22.19
C VAL A 99 -4.93 -24.85 21.72
N GLY A 100 -5.39 -24.15 20.69
CA GLY A 100 -4.71 -22.97 20.15
C GLY A 100 -5.26 -21.66 20.70
N ILE A 101 -6.58 -21.58 20.91
CA ILE A 101 -7.29 -20.36 21.31
C ILE A 101 -8.33 -20.73 22.36
N ARG A 102 -8.48 -19.89 23.39
CA ARG A 102 -9.54 -20.01 24.39
C ARG A 102 -10.42 -18.77 24.31
N ILE A 103 -11.73 -18.97 24.25
CA ILE A 103 -12.72 -17.88 24.19
C ILE A 103 -13.56 -17.98 25.45
N ARG A 104 -13.46 -16.96 26.31
CA ARG A 104 -14.23 -16.87 27.55
C ARG A 104 -15.42 -15.94 27.37
N PHE A 105 -16.55 -16.31 27.96
CA PHE A 105 -17.78 -15.54 27.97
C PHE A 105 -18.15 -15.13 29.41
N PRO A 106 -17.61 -14.02 29.92
CA PRO A 106 -17.87 -13.62 31.31
C PRO A 106 -19.37 -13.48 31.60
N GLY A 107 -19.82 -14.05 32.72
CA GLY A 107 -21.23 -14.03 33.16
C GLY A 107 -22.18 -14.93 32.37
N ARG A 108 -21.67 -15.72 31.41
CA ARG A 108 -22.45 -16.62 30.55
C ARG A 108 -21.83 -18.01 30.53
N ARG A 109 -22.65 -19.05 30.67
CA ARG A 109 -22.21 -20.45 30.50
C ARG A 109 -22.40 -20.85 29.05
N VAL A 110 -21.43 -21.52 28.47
CA VAL A 110 -21.55 -22.13 27.14
C VAL A 110 -22.39 -23.39 27.26
N ALA A 111 -23.55 -23.40 26.63
CA ALA A 111 -24.46 -24.53 26.63
C ALA A 111 -24.24 -25.49 25.45
N GLY A 112 -23.64 -24.98 24.38
CA GLY A 112 -23.26 -25.75 23.21
C GLY A 112 -22.52 -24.89 22.19
N MET A 113 -21.85 -25.55 21.26
CA MET A 113 -21.17 -24.88 20.15
C MET A 113 -21.25 -25.71 18.86
N VAL A 114 -21.15 -25.04 17.72
CA VAL A 114 -21.03 -25.70 16.42
C VAL A 114 -20.15 -24.87 15.49
N VAL A 115 -19.37 -25.55 14.66
CA VAL A 115 -18.61 -24.93 13.57
C VAL A 115 -19.55 -24.84 12.36
N THR A 116 -20.02 -23.64 12.04
CA THR A 116 -21.07 -23.44 11.02
C THR A 116 -20.52 -23.27 9.61
N GLU A 117 -19.31 -22.72 9.48
CA GLU A 117 -18.73 -22.38 8.19
C GLU A 117 -17.22 -22.57 8.23
N LEU A 118 -16.69 -23.17 7.16
CA LEU A 118 -15.27 -23.29 6.90
C LEU A 118 -15.01 -22.62 5.55
N SER A 119 -13.97 -21.78 5.47
CA SER A 119 -13.56 -21.20 4.20
C SER A 119 -13.08 -22.24 3.19
N ASP A 120 -12.48 -23.32 3.67
CA ASP A 120 -11.92 -24.39 2.86
C ASP A 120 -12.14 -25.77 3.52
N ASP A 121 -12.32 -26.81 2.71
CA ASP A 121 -12.61 -28.17 3.19
C ASP A 121 -11.42 -28.82 3.93
N PHE A 122 -10.18 -28.40 3.64
CA PHE A 122 -8.99 -28.92 4.32
C PHE A 122 -8.94 -28.54 5.81
N LEU A 123 -9.80 -27.61 6.26
CA LEU A 123 -9.92 -27.23 7.66
C LEU A 123 -10.74 -28.24 8.48
N ARG A 124 -11.61 -29.04 7.84
CA ARG A 124 -12.50 -30.00 8.52
C ARG A 124 -11.77 -30.94 9.49
N PRO A 125 -10.62 -31.55 9.14
CA PRO A 125 -9.91 -32.45 10.04
C PRO A 125 -9.44 -31.78 11.35
N ALA A 126 -9.27 -30.45 11.35
CA ALA A 126 -8.88 -29.70 12.55
C ALA A 126 -10.00 -29.63 13.60
N PHE A 127 -11.23 -30.07 13.29
CA PHE A 127 -12.38 -30.05 14.22
C PHE A 127 -12.91 -31.45 14.55
N GLY A 128 -12.11 -32.51 14.35
CA GLY A 128 -12.45 -33.87 14.77
C GLY A 128 -12.46 -34.07 16.28
N ALA A 129 -12.93 -35.24 16.74
CA ALA A 129 -13.11 -35.57 18.16
C ALA A 129 -11.85 -35.40 19.05
N ASP A 130 -10.65 -35.53 18.46
CA ASP A 130 -9.37 -35.43 19.16
C ASP A 130 -8.60 -34.14 18.89
N SER A 131 -9.25 -33.11 18.32
CA SER A 131 -8.52 -31.92 17.86
C SER A 131 -8.17 -30.92 18.97
N GLY A 132 -8.77 -31.07 20.16
CA GLY A 132 -8.72 -30.06 21.22
C GLY A 132 -9.89 -29.07 21.19
N LEU A 133 -10.85 -29.27 20.28
CA LEU A 133 -12.15 -28.59 20.34
C LEU A 133 -12.94 -29.07 21.56
N SER A 134 -13.23 -28.19 22.51
CA SER A 134 -14.06 -28.54 23.66
C SER A 134 -14.76 -27.33 24.28
N VAL A 135 -15.81 -27.61 25.05
CA VAL A 135 -16.55 -26.62 25.83
C VAL A 135 -16.33 -26.94 27.31
N ARG A 136 -15.98 -25.93 28.11
CA ARG A 136 -15.79 -26.02 29.55
C ARG A 136 -16.41 -24.80 30.22
N ASP A 137 -17.55 -24.97 30.86
CA ASP A 137 -18.28 -23.91 31.57
C ASP A 137 -18.48 -22.64 30.72
N ASP A 138 -17.77 -21.56 31.01
CA ASP A 138 -17.82 -20.27 30.30
C ASP A 138 -16.78 -20.14 29.19
N VAL A 139 -16.02 -21.21 28.89
CA VAL A 139 -14.90 -21.22 27.95
C VAL A 139 -15.12 -22.19 26.80
N ILE A 140 -14.86 -21.72 25.58
CA ILE A 140 -14.68 -22.55 24.40
C ILE A 140 -13.18 -22.69 24.12
N GLU A 141 -12.70 -23.92 24.06
CA GLU A 141 -11.34 -24.26 23.63
C GLU A 141 -11.37 -24.60 22.14
N LEU A 142 -10.67 -23.79 21.34
CA LEU A 142 -10.52 -24.02 19.91
C LEU A 142 -9.16 -24.66 19.61
N PRO A 143 -9.13 -25.61 18.68
CA PRO A 143 -7.92 -26.33 18.32
C PRO A 143 -6.91 -25.43 17.60
N LYS A 144 -5.67 -25.91 17.46
CA LYS A 144 -4.68 -25.33 16.54
C LYS A 144 -5.13 -25.56 15.09
N VAL A 145 -5.66 -24.53 14.44
CA VAL A 145 -6.16 -24.63 13.05
C VAL A 145 -5.15 -24.02 12.08
N PRO A 146 -4.60 -24.77 11.10
CA PRO A 146 -3.76 -24.18 10.08
C PRO A 146 -4.61 -23.28 9.17
N LEU A 147 -4.21 -22.02 9.02
CA LEU A 147 -4.95 -21.02 8.25
C LEU A 147 -4.07 -20.41 7.16
N ASN A 148 -4.43 -20.70 5.91
CA ASN A 148 -3.90 -19.97 4.76
C ASN A 148 -4.29 -18.49 4.82
N ARG A 149 -3.63 -17.67 4.00
CA ARG A 149 -3.97 -16.25 3.86
C ARG A 149 -5.46 -16.12 3.53
N THR A 150 -6.18 -15.24 4.23
CA THR A 150 -7.63 -15.00 4.10
C THR A 150 -8.56 -16.17 4.45
N ALA A 151 -8.01 -17.33 4.81
CA ALA A 151 -8.80 -18.44 5.32
C ALA A 151 -9.40 -18.07 6.69
N HIS A 152 -10.60 -18.61 6.92
CA HIS A 152 -11.40 -18.36 8.10
C HIS A 152 -12.32 -19.54 8.43
N TYR A 153 -12.83 -19.55 9.64
CA TYR A 153 -13.93 -20.42 10.06
C TYR A 153 -14.85 -19.67 11.02
N LYS A 154 -16.10 -20.14 11.11
CA LYS A 154 -17.11 -19.57 12.00
C LYS A 154 -17.54 -20.57 13.05
N VAL A 155 -17.67 -20.07 14.27
CA VAL A 155 -18.12 -20.81 15.43
C VAL A 155 -19.37 -20.12 15.96
N LEU A 156 -20.47 -20.85 16.02
CA LEU A 156 -21.70 -20.42 16.66
C LEU A 156 -21.75 -21.07 18.05
N ALA A 157 -21.78 -20.24 19.08
CA ALA A 157 -21.95 -20.65 20.47
C ALA A 157 -23.35 -20.30 20.95
N ALA A 158 -23.99 -21.23 21.65
CA ALA A 158 -25.18 -20.96 22.43
C ALA A 158 -24.77 -20.82 23.90
N LEU A 159 -25.20 -19.72 24.49
CA LEU A 159 -24.86 -19.31 25.84
C LEU A 159 -26.13 -19.25 26.68
N ASP A 160 -26.00 -19.62 27.95
CA ASP A 160 -27.03 -19.44 28.96
C ASP A 160 -26.54 -18.48 30.05
N ALA A 161 -27.47 -17.72 30.63
CA ALA A 161 -27.11 -16.77 31.68
C ALA A 161 -26.75 -17.54 32.96
N ALA A 162 -25.51 -17.38 33.44
CA ALA A 162 -25.08 -17.98 34.70
C ALA A 162 -25.56 -17.14 35.92
N GLY A 163 -26.84 -16.74 35.92
CA GLY A 163 -27.43 -15.85 36.94
C GLY A 163 -27.30 -14.34 36.67
N GLY A 164 -26.78 -13.93 35.51
CA GLY A 164 -26.76 -12.53 35.07
C GLY A 164 -28.08 -12.07 34.44
N THR A 165 -28.38 -10.78 34.49
CA THR A 165 -29.51 -10.20 33.75
C THR A 165 -29.14 -10.00 32.27
N PRO A 166 -30.06 -10.23 31.32
CA PRO A 166 -29.77 -10.18 29.88
C PRO A 166 -29.24 -8.85 29.33
N GLU A 167 -29.35 -7.77 30.10
CA GLU A 167 -29.07 -6.40 29.66
C GLU A 167 -27.59 -5.97 29.83
N ASN A 168 -26.72 -6.78 30.46
CA ASN A 168 -25.34 -6.39 30.82
C ASN A 168 -24.30 -7.50 30.60
N PHE A 169 -24.39 -8.29 29.54
CA PHE A 169 -23.34 -9.26 29.25
C PHE A 169 -22.08 -8.58 28.70
N GLU A 170 -20.91 -8.96 29.24
CA GLU A 170 -19.61 -8.49 28.75
C GLU A 170 -19.23 -9.14 27.41
N ASP A 171 -18.46 -8.42 26.60
CA ASP A 171 -17.91 -8.92 25.34
C ASP A 171 -17.02 -10.16 25.56
N PRO A 172 -16.96 -11.09 24.59
CA PRO A 172 -16.13 -12.29 24.71
C PRO A 172 -14.64 -11.94 24.81
N GLU A 173 -13.96 -12.53 25.80
CA GLU A 173 -12.51 -12.42 25.96
C GLU A 173 -11.80 -13.52 25.17
N ILE A 174 -10.91 -13.15 24.27
CA ILE A 174 -10.15 -14.12 23.47
C ILE A 174 -8.72 -14.18 23.96
N VAL A 175 -8.32 -15.36 24.43
CA VAL A 175 -6.98 -15.67 24.91
C VAL A 175 -6.29 -16.59 23.91
N GLY A 176 -5.22 -16.10 23.33
CA GLY A 176 -4.36 -16.87 22.43
C GLY A 176 -3.28 -15.98 21.85
N GLY A 177 -2.31 -16.60 21.18
CA GLY A 177 -1.24 -15.86 20.54
C GLY A 177 -0.56 -16.63 19.42
N ILE A 178 0.16 -15.91 18.57
CA ILE A 178 0.90 -16.42 17.42
C ILE A 178 2.38 -16.07 17.56
N LYS A 179 3.24 -17.11 17.55
CA LYS A 179 4.71 -17.01 17.52
C LYS A 179 5.14 -16.21 16.29
N GLY A 180 5.96 -15.18 16.51
CA GLY A 180 6.37 -14.25 15.44
C GLY A 180 5.21 -13.44 14.86
N GLY A 181 4.05 -13.43 15.53
CA GLY A 181 2.90 -12.63 15.17
C GLY A 181 3.09 -11.15 15.52
N VAL A 182 2.31 -10.31 14.86
CA VAL A 182 2.38 -8.86 14.99
C VAL A 182 1.79 -8.42 16.32
N GLY A 183 2.26 -7.28 16.88
CA GLY A 183 1.67 -6.75 18.11
C GLY A 183 1.88 -7.66 19.32
N ARG A 184 3.08 -8.25 19.45
CA ARG A 184 3.42 -9.31 20.43
C ARG A 184 2.71 -10.65 20.18
N GLY A 185 2.14 -10.84 18.99
CA GLY A 185 1.45 -12.07 18.61
C GLY A 185 0.04 -12.17 19.13
N GLY A 186 -0.53 -11.09 19.68
CA GLY A 186 -1.90 -11.09 20.19
C GLY A 186 -2.93 -11.32 19.09
N ILE A 187 -4.07 -11.90 19.47
CA ILE A 187 -5.25 -12.01 18.62
C ILE A 187 -5.99 -10.67 18.67
N HIS A 188 -6.29 -10.08 17.51
CA HIS A 188 -6.86 -8.74 17.44
C HIS A 188 -8.30 -8.76 16.93
N GLU A 189 -9.16 -7.96 17.57
CA GLU A 189 -10.50 -7.74 17.07
C GLU A 189 -10.39 -7.01 15.72
N THR A 190 -10.86 -7.67 14.66
CA THR A 190 -10.85 -7.12 13.31
C THR A 190 -12.12 -6.32 13.11
N ARG A 191 -12.22 -5.20 13.82
CA ARG A 191 -13.27 -4.21 13.55
C ARG A 191 -13.02 -3.66 12.14
N SER A 192 -14.09 -3.46 11.36
CA SER A 192 -14.00 -2.67 10.13
C SER A 192 -13.68 -1.22 10.51
N GLN A 193 -12.42 -0.93 10.83
CA GLN A 193 -11.97 0.44 11.00
C GLN A 193 -12.00 1.07 9.61
N THR A 194 -13.09 1.74 9.30
CA THR A 194 -13.26 2.58 8.11
C THR A 194 -12.46 3.88 8.29
N GLY A 195 -11.15 3.77 8.48
CA GLY A 195 -10.27 4.90 8.74
C GLY A 195 -8.84 4.66 8.26
N THR A 196 -8.22 5.69 7.71
CA THR A 196 -6.82 5.66 7.28
C THR A 196 -5.91 5.47 8.50
N PRO A 197 -5.05 4.42 8.54
CA PRO A 197 -4.23 4.16 9.71
C PRO A 197 -3.28 5.34 9.98
N ARG A 198 -3.03 5.66 11.26
CA ARG A 198 -2.16 6.78 11.69
C ARG A 198 -0.78 6.76 11.01
N LYS A 199 -0.22 5.56 10.78
CA LYS A 199 1.04 5.38 10.05
C LYS A 199 0.95 5.84 8.60
N ALA A 200 -0.16 5.56 7.91
CA ALA A 200 -0.38 6.03 6.55
C ALA A 200 -0.54 7.55 6.51
N LEU A 201 -1.25 8.16 7.49
CA LEU A 201 -1.31 9.62 7.62
C LEU A 201 0.08 10.24 7.87
N ALA A 202 0.90 9.63 8.72
CA ALA A 202 2.27 10.08 8.97
C ALA A 202 3.15 10.00 7.70
N LEU A 203 3.04 8.89 6.94
CA LEU A 203 3.74 8.73 5.67
C LEU A 203 3.29 9.79 4.66
N ILE A 204 1.99 10.01 4.50
CA ILE A 204 1.45 11.06 3.63
C ILE A 204 1.99 12.43 4.04
N GLY A 205 1.95 12.78 5.33
CA GLY A 205 2.50 14.03 5.84
C GLY A 205 4.00 14.20 5.56
N PHE A 206 4.78 13.13 5.71
CA PHE A 206 6.20 13.12 5.38
C PHE A 206 6.46 13.38 3.88
N LEU A 207 5.73 12.70 2.98
CA LEU A 207 5.86 12.96 1.54
C LEU A 207 5.47 14.40 1.18
N VAL A 208 4.40 14.94 1.76
CA VAL A 208 3.99 16.34 1.54
C VAL A 208 5.09 17.31 1.97
N LEU A 209 5.70 17.08 3.14
CA LEU A 209 6.78 17.94 3.64
C LEU A 209 8.02 17.89 2.72
N LEU A 210 8.33 16.72 2.16
CA LEU A 210 9.40 16.59 1.16
C LEU A 210 9.11 17.35 -0.13
N ILE A 211 7.87 17.31 -0.63
CA ILE A 211 7.47 18.09 -1.82
C ILE A 211 7.63 19.59 -1.57
N ILE A 212 7.21 20.08 -0.39
CA ILE A 212 7.37 21.48 0.01
C ILE A 212 8.86 21.85 0.07
N ALA A 213 9.70 21.00 0.67
CA ALA A 213 11.14 21.23 0.74
C ALA A 213 11.79 21.28 -0.65
N GLN A 214 11.43 20.36 -1.56
CA GLN A 214 11.91 20.36 -2.94
C GLN A 214 11.50 21.64 -3.69
N ALA A 215 10.25 22.09 -3.51
CA ALA A 215 9.76 23.33 -4.10
C ALA A 215 10.53 24.55 -3.58
N ALA A 216 10.77 24.62 -2.26
CA ALA A 216 11.53 25.71 -1.65
C ALA A 216 12.98 25.77 -2.15
N VAL A 217 13.66 24.62 -2.29
CA VAL A 217 15.01 24.55 -2.85
C VAL A 217 15.01 24.97 -4.32
N SER A 218 14.05 24.50 -5.11
CA SER A 218 13.94 24.83 -6.54
C SER A 218 13.68 26.32 -6.79
N LEU A 219 12.91 26.96 -5.89
CA LEU A 219 12.68 28.41 -5.91
C LEU A 219 13.89 29.22 -5.42
N GLY A 220 14.68 28.65 -4.51
CA GLY A 220 15.88 29.28 -3.93
C GLY A 220 17.14 29.11 -4.78
N SER A 221 17.23 28.06 -5.59
CA SER A 221 18.26 27.89 -6.62
C SER A 221 17.98 28.90 -7.73
N GLY A 222 18.61 30.08 -7.62
CA GLY A 222 18.44 31.18 -8.57
C GLY A 222 18.49 30.71 -10.02
N SER A 223 17.66 31.33 -10.86
CA SER A 223 17.52 31.05 -12.29
C SER A 223 18.86 30.66 -12.91
N ALA A 224 18.90 29.49 -13.58
CA ALA A 224 20.09 29.01 -14.29
C ALA A 224 20.73 30.21 -15.00
N PRO A 225 22.03 30.51 -14.76
CA PRO A 225 22.66 31.65 -15.39
C PRO A 225 22.53 31.43 -16.89
N LEU A 226 21.70 32.25 -17.52
CA LEU A 226 21.64 32.38 -18.96
C LEU A 226 22.95 33.06 -19.36
N ASP A 227 24.04 32.29 -19.35
CA ASP A 227 25.30 32.73 -19.93
C ASP A 227 25.00 33.00 -21.40
N CYS A 228 24.87 34.28 -21.72
CA CYS A 228 24.60 34.77 -23.06
C CYS A 228 25.78 34.39 -23.95
N ALA A 229 25.76 33.18 -24.50
CA ALA A 229 26.75 32.70 -25.44
C ALA A 229 26.34 33.15 -26.84
N THR A 230 27.05 34.13 -27.38
CA THR A 230 26.84 34.57 -28.76
C THR A 230 27.39 33.50 -29.71
N GLY A 231 26.52 32.86 -30.47
CA GLY A 231 26.89 31.81 -31.42
C GLY A 231 25.83 31.58 -32.49
N ARG A 232 26.25 31.04 -33.65
CA ARG A 232 25.30 30.60 -34.69
C ARG A 232 24.82 29.18 -34.36
N LEU A 233 23.56 29.06 -33.96
CA LEU A 233 22.91 27.77 -33.76
C LEU A 233 22.40 27.25 -35.11
N ARG A 234 23.00 26.16 -35.61
CA ARG A 234 22.54 25.48 -36.82
C ARG A 234 21.73 24.26 -36.40
N VAL A 235 20.41 24.36 -36.45
CA VAL A 235 19.50 23.25 -36.11
C VAL A 235 19.36 22.35 -37.34
N LEU A 236 19.78 21.09 -37.22
CA LEU A 236 19.59 20.05 -38.22
C LEU A 236 18.51 19.09 -37.70
N GLY A 237 17.41 18.95 -38.43
CA GLY A 237 16.26 18.16 -37.96
C GLY A 237 15.28 17.80 -39.08
N SER A 238 14.23 17.07 -38.72
CA SER A 238 13.20 16.62 -39.65
C SER A 238 12.48 17.80 -40.31
N THR A 239 12.23 17.71 -41.61
CA THR A 239 11.52 18.73 -42.41
C THR A 239 10.10 18.99 -41.90
N ALA A 240 9.52 18.04 -41.14
CA ALA A 240 8.21 18.18 -40.51
C ALA A 240 8.12 19.34 -39.50
N PHE A 241 9.24 19.76 -38.89
CA PHE A 241 9.28 20.85 -37.92
C PHE A 241 9.73 22.19 -38.53
N ALA A 242 9.99 22.23 -39.84
CA ALA A 242 10.37 23.45 -40.54
C ALA A 242 9.37 24.61 -40.39
N PRO A 243 8.03 24.42 -40.44
CA PRO A 243 7.11 25.55 -40.28
C PRO A 243 7.15 26.13 -38.86
N VAL A 244 7.21 25.27 -37.84
CA VAL A 244 7.29 25.69 -36.42
C VAL A 244 8.59 26.45 -36.14
N LEU A 245 9.70 26.05 -36.76
CA LEU A 245 10.99 26.75 -36.64
C LEU A 245 11.03 28.09 -37.38
N LYS A 246 10.20 28.27 -38.41
CA LYS A 246 10.06 29.55 -39.12
C LYS A 246 9.15 30.54 -38.39
N GLU A 247 8.17 30.03 -37.65
CA GLU A 247 7.21 30.82 -36.88
C GLU A 247 7.68 31.13 -35.44
N ALA A 248 8.71 30.42 -34.97
CA ALA A 248 9.34 30.74 -33.70
C ALA A 248 9.88 32.19 -33.73
N PRO A 249 9.49 33.06 -32.78
CA PRO A 249 10.03 34.40 -32.71
C PRO A 249 11.55 34.30 -32.53
N THR A 250 12.31 34.81 -33.49
CA THR A 250 13.75 35.04 -33.31
C THR A 250 13.92 35.86 -32.04
N PRO A 251 14.67 35.40 -31.03
CA PRO A 251 15.05 36.27 -29.94
C PRO A 251 15.91 37.38 -30.53
N THR A 252 15.28 38.52 -30.80
CA THR A 252 15.96 39.68 -31.35
C THR A 252 17.02 40.07 -30.33
N ALA A 253 18.28 40.01 -30.73
CA ALA A 253 19.37 40.59 -29.98
C ALA A 253 19.10 42.09 -29.90
N ALA A 254 18.48 42.54 -28.81
CA ALA A 254 18.44 43.95 -28.50
C ALA A 254 19.90 44.45 -28.43
N PRO A 255 20.25 45.57 -29.07
CA PRO A 255 21.60 46.12 -29.00
C PRO A 255 21.94 46.40 -27.54
N VAL A 256 23.06 45.83 -27.06
CA VAL A 256 23.57 46.06 -25.70
C VAL A 256 24.02 47.53 -25.61
N PRO A 257 23.38 48.40 -24.80
CA PRO A 257 23.89 49.74 -24.60
C PRO A 257 25.20 49.71 -23.79
N ALA A 258 26.16 50.54 -24.19
CA ALA A 258 27.45 50.70 -23.52
C ALA A 258 27.28 51.12 -22.04
N PRO A 259 28.23 50.80 -21.15
CA PRO A 259 28.04 50.96 -19.71
C PRO A 259 28.11 52.44 -19.30
N ARG A 260 27.03 52.94 -18.69
CA ARG A 260 27.08 54.09 -17.78
C ARG A 260 26.75 53.62 -16.36
N SER A 261 27.66 53.87 -15.44
CA SER A 261 27.48 53.75 -13.98
C SER A 261 26.89 55.06 -13.42
N PRO A 262 26.51 55.14 -12.13
CA PRO A 262 25.53 54.30 -11.44
C PRO A 262 24.51 55.17 -10.65
N SER A 263 23.21 55.02 -10.87
CA SER A 263 22.20 55.41 -9.86
C SER A 263 20.78 54.93 -10.22
N ALA A 264 20.10 54.40 -9.19
CA ALA A 264 18.65 54.16 -9.07
C ALA A 264 18.09 52.82 -9.68
N PRO A 265 16.85 52.42 -9.31
CA PRO A 265 16.57 51.32 -8.38
C PRO A 265 15.89 50.09 -9.03
N ARG A 266 15.76 49.03 -8.22
CA ARG A 266 15.11 47.73 -8.48
C ARG A 266 13.92 47.76 -9.45
N GLY A 267 13.96 46.90 -10.48
CA GLY A 267 12.78 46.54 -11.27
C GLY A 267 13.01 46.16 -12.74
N ALA A 268 13.97 45.29 -13.07
CA ALA A 268 14.05 44.54 -14.34
C ALA A 268 15.16 43.49 -14.26
N PRO A 269 15.05 42.30 -14.89
CA PRO A 269 16.14 41.32 -14.92
C PRO A 269 17.36 41.95 -15.61
N ALA A 270 18.47 41.99 -14.87
CA ALA A 270 19.70 42.66 -15.25
C ALA A 270 20.30 42.10 -16.55
N GLY A 271 20.71 43.01 -17.45
CA GLY A 271 21.35 42.69 -18.72
C GLY A 271 22.71 41.99 -18.57
N CYS A 272 23.04 41.16 -19.57
CA CYS A 272 24.21 40.28 -19.62
C CYS A 272 25.54 41.04 -19.32
N ARG A 273 26.38 40.50 -18.42
CA ARG A 273 27.80 40.89 -18.31
C ARG A 273 28.64 40.03 -19.27
N ALA A 274 29.31 40.66 -20.22
CA ALA A 274 30.24 39.97 -21.11
C ALA A 274 31.54 39.58 -20.37
N ARG A 275 31.99 38.32 -20.50
CA ARG A 275 33.31 37.85 -20.08
C ARG A 275 34.06 37.34 -21.32
N PRO A 276 35.27 37.82 -21.64
CA PRO A 276 35.99 37.35 -22.81
C PRO A 276 36.64 35.99 -22.50
N GLY A 277 36.14 34.92 -23.13
CA GLY A 277 36.72 33.58 -23.09
C GLY A 277 36.72 32.95 -24.48
N ARG A 278 37.87 32.44 -24.95
CA ARG A 278 38.03 31.80 -26.26
C ARG A 278 37.24 30.48 -26.33
N PRO A 279 36.45 30.20 -27.39
CA PRO A 279 35.73 28.95 -27.52
C PRO A 279 36.67 27.78 -27.87
N ARG A 280 36.65 26.72 -27.07
CA ARG A 280 37.28 25.42 -27.34
C ARG A 280 36.21 24.50 -27.92
N VAL A 281 36.31 24.14 -29.19
CA VAL A 281 35.37 23.22 -29.85
C VAL A 281 35.79 21.79 -29.55
N THR A 282 35.03 21.10 -28.68
CA THR A 282 35.16 19.66 -28.48
C THR A 282 34.09 18.95 -29.30
N ARG A 283 34.52 18.08 -30.23
CA ARG A 283 33.65 17.38 -31.18
C ARG A 283 33.30 16.01 -30.59
N THR A 284 32.12 15.85 -30.00
CA THR A 284 31.64 14.54 -29.53
C THR A 284 30.69 13.94 -30.58
N ALA A 285 31.11 12.85 -31.23
CA ALA A 285 30.28 12.11 -32.17
C ALA A 285 29.35 11.15 -31.39
N GLY A 286 28.04 11.43 -31.40
CA GLY A 286 27.02 10.51 -30.91
C GLY A 286 26.54 9.60 -32.03
N VAL A 287 26.83 8.30 -31.92
CA VAL A 287 26.29 7.24 -32.80
C VAL A 287 24.86 6.92 -32.35
N LEU A 288 23.87 7.16 -33.22
CA LEU A 288 22.49 6.71 -33.03
C LEU A 288 22.36 5.24 -33.46
N ARG A 289 22.14 4.35 -32.48
CA ARG A 289 21.96 2.91 -32.68
C ARG A 289 20.50 2.63 -33.08
N ARG A 290 20.30 1.93 -34.19
CA ARG A 290 19.01 1.52 -34.76
C ARG A 290 18.41 0.39 -33.91
N GLY A 291 17.22 0.61 -33.34
CA GLY A 291 16.40 -0.44 -32.73
C GLY A 291 15.58 -1.16 -33.79
N GLU A 292 15.74 -2.47 -33.85
CA GLU A 292 15.03 -3.39 -34.74
C GLU A 292 13.78 -3.91 -34.01
N GLY A 293 12.59 -3.69 -34.57
CA GLY A 293 11.31 -4.11 -34.01
C GLY A 293 10.23 -4.16 -35.10
N ARG A 294 9.76 -5.37 -35.38
CA ARG A 294 8.94 -5.80 -36.53
C ARG A 294 7.53 -5.20 -36.57
N GLY A 295 7.05 -4.98 -37.80
CA GLY A 295 5.65 -5.26 -38.18
C GLY A 295 4.78 -4.07 -38.60
N LEU A 296 4.74 -3.78 -39.92
CA LEU A 296 3.55 -3.48 -40.77
C LEU A 296 3.96 -2.78 -42.09
N PRO A 297 3.21 -2.94 -43.19
CA PRO A 297 3.78 -3.06 -44.53
C PRO A 297 3.96 -1.76 -45.31
N ALA A 298 4.92 -1.86 -46.22
CA ALA A 298 5.27 -1.05 -47.38
C ALA A 298 4.23 -0.04 -47.90
N VAL A 299 4.65 1.23 -47.96
CA VAL A 299 4.27 2.13 -49.05
C VAL A 299 5.52 2.37 -49.90
N ALA A 300 5.35 2.16 -51.20
CA ALA A 300 6.36 2.01 -52.21
C ALA A 300 7.35 3.19 -52.28
N ALA A 301 8.64 2.85 -52.36
CA ALA A 301 9.68 3.74 -52.83
C ALA A 301 9.59 3.84 -54.36
N ALA A 302 9.53 5.07 -54.88
CA ALA A 302 9.95 5.40 -56.24
C ALA A 302 10.88 6.62 -56.19
N PRO A 303 11.88 6.71 -57.08
CA PRO A 303 13.12 7.41 -56.83
C PRO A 303 13.11 8.82 -57.42
N TYR A 304 13.71 9.80 -56.73
CA TYR A 304 14.10 11.05 -57.38
C TYR A 304 15.61 11.25 -57.34
N ARG A 305 16.13 11.25 -58.56
CA ARG A 305 17.49 11.53 -59.01
C ARG A 305 18.06 12.80 -58.39
N LEU A 306 19.34 12.71 -58.01
CA LEU A 306 20.23 13.87 -57.90
C LEU A 306 20.17 14.71 -59.18
N LEU A 307 19.94 16.02 -59.01
CA LEU A 307 20.36 17.02 -59.97
C LEU A 307 21.31 17.97 -59.25
N ALA A 308 22.60 17.75 -59.47
CA ALA A 308 23.63 18.74 -59.22
C ALA A 308 23.53 19.81 -60.31
N VAL A 309 23.40 21.08 -59.92
CA VAL A 309 23.68 22.20 -60.82
C VAL A 309 24.81 23.00 -60.22
N HIS A 310 25.97 22.86 -60.87
CA HIS A 310 27.12 23.73 -60.75
C HIS A 310 26.91 24.87 -61.77
N SER A 311 27.01 26.13 -61.35
CA SER A 311 27.35 27.22 -62.27
C SER A 311 28.15 28.28 -61.53
N ARG A 312 29.40 28.42 -61.96
CA ARG A 312 30.33 29.51 -61.64
C ARG A 312 29.97 30.75 -62.46
N GLY A 313 30.41 31.91 -61.97
CA GLY A 313 30.98 32.98 -62.80
C GLY A 313 30.05 34.12 -63.18
N GLN A 314 30.13 35.21 -62.40
CA GLN A 314 30.66 36.55 -62.76
C GLN A 314 30.69 36.98 -64.25
N PRO A 315 30.70 38.29 -64.57
CA PRO A 315 31.37 39.40 -63.86
C PRO A 315 30.53 40.19 -62.86
#